data_AF-A0A183VHH0-F1
#
_entry.id   AF-A0A183VHH0-F1
#
_cell.length_a   1.000
_cell.length_b   1.000
_cell.length_c   1.000
_cell.angle_alpha   90.00
_cell.angle_beta   90.00
_cell.angle_gamma   90.00
#
_symmetry.space_group_name_H-M   'P 1'
#
loop_
_entity.id
_entity.type
_entity.pdbx_description
1 polymer ?
#
loop_
_entity_poly.entity_id
_entity_poly.type
_entity_poly.pdbx_seq_one_letter_code
_entity_poly.pdbx_strand_id
1 'polypeptide(L)'
;MVIPIDIPNECNPGDDLLYGKNLEPGCRFIKQKDAIEFPQYNYDRFNAKPYRYVYGSAIQNDKGSTVGVVRVDTKNRETIVWSKDNEEQICAEPVFIGAPDGVAEGDGKCLVFHNVPIT
;
A
#
# COMPACT_ATOMS: atom_id res chain seq x y z
N MET A 1 14.42 -7.60 -3.94
CA MET A 1 13.06 -7.97 -3.50
C MET A 1 12.87 -9.43 -3.80
N VAL A 2 12.48 -10.24 -2.81
CA VAL A 2 12.19 -11.67 -2.99
C VAL A 2 10.68 -11.84 -2.84
N ILE A 3 10.01 -12.36 -3.86
CA ILE A 3 8.57 -12.61 -3.86
C ILE A 3 8.37 -14.12 -3.96
N PRO A 4 7.76 -14.77 -2.95
CA PRO A 4 7.31 -16.15 -3.06
C PRO A 4 6.31 -16.28 -4.22
N ILE A 5 6.56 -17.21 -5.15
CA ILE A 5 5.67 -17.46 -6.28
C ILE A 5 4.40 -18.19 -5.82
N ASP A 6 4.55 -19.11 -4.86
CA ASP A 6 3.44 -19.85 -4.26
C ASP A 6 3.24 -19.43 -2.81
N ILE A 7 1.99 -19.10 -2.46
CA ILE A 7 1.55 -18.79 -1.11
C ILE A 7 0.70 -19.98 -0.63
N PRO A 8 1.15 -20.77 0.37
CA PRO A 8 0.38 -21.89 0.89
C PRO A 8 -1.00 -21.47 1.43
N ASN A 9 -1.99 -22.35 1.29
CA ASN A 9 -3.36 -22.08 1.69
C ASN A 9 -3.53 -21.93 3.21
N GLU A 10 -2.67 -22.61 3.97
CA GLU A 10 -2.61 -22.58 5.43
C GLU A 10 -2.01 -21.30 6.00
N CYS A 11 -1.37 -20.45 5.18
CA CYS A 11 -0.82 -19.19 5.66
C CYS A 11 -1.93 -18.22 6.07
N ASN A 12 -1.77 -17.62 7.24
CA ASN A 12 -2.66 -16.60 7.78
C ASN A 12 -2.07 -15.19 7.60
N PRO A 13 -2.91 -14.14 7.60
CA PRO A 13 -2.41 -12.78 7.72
C PRO A 13 -1.47 -12.62 8.92
N GLY A 14 -0.31 -12.00 8.70
CA GLY A 14 0.77 -11.86 9.68
C GLY A 14 1.90 -12.87 9.53
N ASP A 15 1.68 -13.99 8.82
CA ASP A 15 2.73 -15.00 8.61
C ASP A 15 3.85 -14.47 7.72
N ASP A 16 5.09 -14.73 8.12
CA ASP A 16 6.30 -14.42 7.35
C ASP A 16 6.73 -15.64 6.51
N LEU A 17 6.43 -15.61 5.21
CA LEU A 17 6.72 -16.71 4.29
C LEU A 17 8.23 -16.86 3.99
N LEU A 18 9.05 -15.87 4.35
CA LEU A 18 10.50 -15.94 4.21
C LEU A 18 11.19 -16.33 5.54
N TYR A 19 10.44 -16.56 6.60
CA TYR A 19 11.01 -16.96 7.89
C TYR A 19 11.80 -18.27 7.76
N GLY A 20 13.01 -18.29 8.35
CA GLY A 20 13.90 -19.45 8.33
C GLY A 20 14.53 -19.78 6.96
N LYS A 21 14.35 -18.91 5.94
CA LYS A 21 15.05 -19.05 4.66
C LYS A 21 16.45 -18.42 4.77
N ASN A 22 17.43 -19.01 4.07
CA ASN A 22 18.80 -18.49 3.99
C ASN A 22 18.86 -17.25 3.08
N LEU A 23 18.37 -16.12 3.57
CA LEU A 23 18.35 -14.83 2.89
C LEU A 23 19.07 -13.77 3.73
N GLU A 24 19.37 -12.63 3.10
CA GLU A 24 19.94 -11.48 3.80
C GLU A 24 19.07 -11.07 5.00
N PRO A 25 19.69 -10.71 6.15
CA PRO A 25 18.96 -10.29 7.35
C PRO A 25 17.94 -9.19 7.04
N GLY A 26 16.69 -9.41 7.49
CA GLY A 26 15.61 -8.45 7.30
C GLY A 26 14.73 -8.70 6.07
N CYS A 27 15.07 -9.66 5.19
CA CYS A 27 14.16 -10.11 4.14
C CYS A 27 12.92 -10.78 4.77
N ARG A 28 11.74 -10.22 4.54
CA ARG A 28 10.46 -10.75 5.02
C ARG A 28 9.38 -10.63 3.96
N PHE A 29 8.47 -11.59 3.93
CA PHE A 29 7.24 -11.49 3.15
C PHE A 29 6.09 -11.76 4.11
N ILE A 30 5.41 -10.69 4.53
CA ILE A 30 4.30 -10.80 5.49
C ILE A 30 3.00 -10.88 4.71
N LYS A 31 2.26 -11.99 4.82
CA LYS A 31 0.92 -12.10 4.23
C LYS A 31 0.01 -11.07 4.91
N GLN A 32 -0.69 -10.26 4.12
CA GLN A 32 -1.70 -9.32 4.63
C GLN A 32 -3.10 -9.82 4.27
N LYS A 33 -4.10 -9.42 5.08
CA LYS A 33 -5.51 -9.73 4.80
C LYS A 33 -6.00 -9.00 3.55
N ASP A 34 -5.67 -7.73 3.47
CA ASP A 34 -6.12 -6.83 2.42
C ASP A 34 -4.94 -6.45 1.52
N ALA A 35 -5.20 -6.34 0.22
CA ALA A 35 -4.20 -5.98 -0.77
C ALA A 35 -4.39 -4.53 -1.22
N ILE A 36 -3.28 -3.86 -1.50
CA ILE A 36 -3.27 -2.58 -2.20
C ILE A 36 -2.76 -2.82 -3.62
N GLU A 37 -3.35 -2.12 -4.58
CA GLU A 37 -2.87 -2.06 -5.96
C GLU A 37 -2.48 -0.65 -6.35
N PHE A 38 -1.79 -0.55 -7.48
CA PHE A 38 -1.22 0.70 -8.00
C PHE A 38 -0.26 1.37 -6.99
N PRO A 39 0.83 0.67 -6.61
CA PRO A 39 1.76 1.19 -5.62
C PRO A 39 2.47 2.43 -6.13
N GLN A 40 2.32 3.51 -5.39
CA GLN A 40 2.86 4.83 -5.68
C GLN A 40 3.65 5.34 -4.48
N TYR A 41 4.68 6.14 -4.73
CA TYR A 41 5.53 6.71 -3.68
C TYR A 41 6.09 8.04 -4.18
N ASN A 42 6.91 8.72 -3.38
CA ASN A 42 7.57 9.96 -3.79
C ASN A 42 8.67 9.66 -4.84
N TYR A 43 8.23 9.37 -6.05
CA TYR A 43 9.04 8.85 -7.14
C TYR A 43 10.14 9.85 -7.52
N ASP A 44 9.78 11.13 -7.66
CA ASP A 44 10.71 12.20 -8.06
C ASP A 44 11.95 12.28 -7.17
N ARG A 45 11.81 12.04 -5.86
CA ARG A 45 12.91 12.14 -4.90
C ARG A 45 13.56 10.78 -4.60
N PHE A 46 12.77 9.70 -4.58
CA PHE A 46 13.15 8.40 -4.02
C PHE A 46 13.16 7.24 -5.02
N ASN A 47 12.94 7.48 -6.31
CA ASN A 47 13.08 6.42 -7.32
C ASN A 47 14.46 5.75 -7.24
N ALA A 48 14.47 4.42 -7.23
CA ALA A 48 15.65 3.57 -7.05
C ALA A 48 16.48 3.84 -5.77
N LYS A 49 15.89 4.49 -4.75
CA LYS A 49 16.51 4.73 -3.44
C LYS A 49 15.69 4.05 -2.34
N PRO A 50 16.25 3.82 -1.15
CA PRO A 50 15.46 3.42 0.01
C PRO A 50 14.36 4.45 0.27
N TYR A 51 13.13 3.98 0.45
CA TYR A 51 11.94 4.78 0.73
C TYR A 51 11.15 4.15 1.88
N ARG A 52 10.31 4.94 2.54
CA ARG A 52 9.53 4.55 3.72
C ARG A 52 8.03 4.46 3.44
N TYR A 53 7.48 5.27 2.54
CA TYR A 53 6.05 5.38 2.36
C TYR A 53 5.61 4.92 0.97
N VAL A 54 4.62 4.02 0.96
CA VAL A 54 3.91 3.59 -0.25
C VAL A 54 2.45 3.96 -0.10
N TYR A 55 1.83 4.40 -1.17
CA TYR A 55 0.41 4.67 -1.31
C TYR A 55 -0.16 3.69 -2.32
N GLY A 56 -1.37 3.20 -2.09
CA GLY A 56 -2.05 2.34 -3.04
C GLY A 56 -3.53 2.33 -2.79
N SER A 57 -4.30 2.00 -3.82
CA SER A 57 -5.75 1.86 -3.69
C SER A 57 -6.07 0.46 -3.17
N ALA A 58 -6.95 0.38 -2.18
CA ALA A 58 -7.37 -0.91 -1.65
C ALA A 58 -8.22 -1.66 -2.69
N ILE A 59 -7.91 -2.94 -2.89
CA ILE A 59 -8.74 -3.81 -3.72
C ILE A 59 -9.90 -4.30 -2.85
N GLN A 60 -11.12 -4.10 -3.34
CA GLN A 60 -12.33 -4.48 -2.61
C GLN A 60 -12.54 -5.99 -2.68
N ASN A 61 -12.27 -6.70 -1.59
CA ASN A 61 -12.58 -8.13 -1.47
C ASN A 61 -13.82 -8.38 -0.59
N ASP A 62 -14.25 -7.37 0.17
CA ASP A 62 -15.26 -7.45 1.22
C ASP A 62 -16.40 -6.45 0.94
N LYS A 63 -17.63 -6.96 0.83
CA LYS A 63 -18.85 -6.12 0.81
C LYS A 63 -18.89 -5.28 2.09
N GLY A 64 -19.20 -3.98 2.00
CA GLY A 64 -19.17 -3.06 3.14
C GLY A 64 -17.86 -2.30 3.33
N SER A 65 -16.78 -2.67 2.62
CA SER A 65 -15.48 -1.99 2.81
C SER A 65 -15.52 -0.58 2.23
N THR A 66 -15.24 0.42 3.09
CA THR A 66 -15.03 1.81 2.72
C THR A 66 -13.56 2.19 2.66
N VAL A 67 -12.63 1.22 2.60
CA VAL A 67 -11.21 1.51 2.43
C VAL A 67 -10.98 2.02 1.00
N GLY A 68 -10.44 3.23 0.87
CA GLY A 68 -10.14 3.84 -0.43
C GLY A 68 -8.65 3.75 -0.76
N VAL A 69 -7.85 4.62 -0.14
CA VAL A 69 -6.39 4.68 -0.34
C VAL A 69 -5.69 4.36 0.97
N VAL A 70 -4.67 3.54 0.90
CA VAL A 70 -3.85 3.13 2.04
C VAL A 70 -2.46 3.69 1.86
N ARG A 71 -1.94 4.35 2.90
CA ARG A 71 -0.53 4.66 3.05
C ARG A 71 0.11 3.62 3.96
N VAL A 72 1.16 2.96 3.49
CA VAL A 72 1.95 1.98 4.22
C VAL A 72 3.30 2.58 4.61
N ASP A 73 3.64 2.52 5.90
CA ASP A 73 4.99 2.75 6.41
C ASP A 73 5.76 1.43 6.33
N THR A 74 6.64 1.29 5.35
CA THR A 74 7.42 0.06 5.10
C THR A 74 8.44 -0.25 6.20
N LYS A 75 8.81 0.75 7.00
CA LYS A 75 9.77 0.60 8.09
C LYS A 75 9.07 0.15 9.38
N ASN A 76 8.04 0.90 9.80
CA ASN A 76 7.32 0.63 11.04
C ASN A 76 6.21 -0.41 10.88
N ARG A 77 5.80 -0.70 9.63
CA ARG A 77 4.70 -1.63 9.29
C ARG A 77 3.35 -1.14 9.79
N GLU A 78 3.18 0.17 9.82
CA GLU A 78 1.94 0.85 10.17
C GLU A 78 1.23 1.28 8.89
N THR A 79 -0.10 1.30 8.91
CA THR A 79 -0.91 1.78 7.80
C THR A 79 -1.80 2.92 8.25
N ILE A 80 -2.02 3.88 7.34
CA ILE A 80 -3.04 4.91 7.48
C ILE A 80 -4.00 4.76 6.31
N VAL A 81 -5.29 4.77 6.61
CA VAL A 81 -6.35 4.60 5.62
C VAL A 81 -7.08 5.91 5.42
N TRP A 82 -7.26 6.30 4.16
CA TRP A 82 -8.32 7.20 3.76
C TRP A 82 -9.54 6.39 3.34
N SER A 83 -10.68 6.69 3.96
CA SER A 83 -11.95 6.02 3.67
C SER A 83 -12.75 6.79 2.64
N LYS A 84 -13.31 6.05 1.68
CA LYS A 84 -14.30 6.54 0.72
C LYS A 84 -15.66 6.74 1.41
N ASP A 85 -16.49 7.59 0.83
CA ASP A 85 -17.80 7.97 1.41
C ASP A 85 -18.85 6.87 1.23
N ASN A 86 -18.70 6.02 0.20
CA ASN A 86 -19.65 4.95 -0.13
C ASN A 86 -18.91 3.67 -0.56
N GLU A 87 -19.42 2.50 -0.16
CA GLU A 87 -18.89 1.18 -0.54
C GLU A 87 -18.89 0.92 -2.06
N GLU A 88 -19.76 1.57 -2.83
CA GLU A 88 -19.82 1.44 -4.29
C GLU A 88 -18.72 2.25 -5.00
N GLN A 89 -18.05 3.16 -4.29
CA GLN A 89 -16.94 3.93 -4.86
C GLN A 89 -15.70 3.04 -5.01
N ILE A 90 -14.99 3.19 -6.12
CA ILE A 90 -13.75 2.51 -6.49
C ILE A 90 -12.70 3.59 -6.72
N CYS A 91 -11.56 3.43 -6.07
CA CYS A 91 -10.42 4.31 -6.23
C CYS A 91 -9.55 3.84 -7.40
N ALA A 92 -9.19 4.75 -8.29
CA ALA A 92 -8.19 4.53 -9.34
C ALA A 92 -6.77 4.57 -8.76
N GLU A 93 -5.76 4.64 -9.62
CA GLU A 93 -4.36 4.81 -9.20
C GLU A 93 -4.17 6.13 -8.40
N PRO A 94 -3.62 6.06 -7.18
CA PRO A 94 -3.31 7.25 -6.39
C PRO A 94 -1.97 7.86 -6.83
N VAL A 95 -1.92 9.14 -7.19
CA VAL A 95 -0.69 9.84 -7.59
C VAL A 95 -0.15 10.68 -6.43
N PHE A 96 1.09 10.41 -6.01
CA PHE A 96 1.77 11.24 -5.02
C PHE A 96 2.36 12.51 -5.65
N ILE A 97 2.10 13.66 -5.03
CA ILE A 97 2.59 14.97 -5.43
C ILE A 97 3.34 15.58 -4.25
N GLY A 98 4.66 15.70 -4.37
CA GLY A 98 5.50 16.28 -3.32
C GLY A 98 5.20 17.76 -3.09
N ALA A 99 5.27 18.20 -1.83
CA ALA A 99 5.20 19.62 -1.50
C ALA A 99 6.44 20.36 -2.03
N PRO A 100 6.31 21.57 -2.60
CA PRO A 100 7.44 22.34 -3.14
C PRO A 100 8.57 22.55 -2.11
N ASP A 101 8.19 22.81 -0.86
CA ASP A 101 9.04 23.06 0.30
C ASP A 101 9.10 21.88 1.29
N GLY A 102 8.57 20.71 0.90
CA GLY A 102 8.55 19.51 1.74
C GLY A 102 9.95 19.02 2.08
N VAL A 103 10.16 18.59 3.32
CA VAL A 103 11.44 18.10 3.84
C VAL A 103 11.39 16.59 4.06
N ALA A 104 10.29 16.08 4.64
CA ALA A 104 10.08 14.66 4.85
C ALA A 104 9.58 13.97 3.57
N GLU A 105 9.80 12.66 3.47
CA GLU A 105 9.39 11.85 2.31
C GLU A 105 7.88 11.94 2.02
N GLY A 106 7.07 12.02 3.08
CA GLY A 106 5.61 12.11 3.01
C GLY A 106 5.06 13.53 2.93
N ASP A 107 5.91 14.56 2.84
CA ASP A 107 5.45 15.94 2.72
C ASP A 107 4.90 16.19 1.31
N GLY A 108 3.60 16.10 1.17
CA GLY A 108 2.92 16.20 -0.11
C GLY A 108 1.43 15.90 0.00
N LYS A 109 0.82 15.66 -1.16
CA LYS A 109 -0.59 15.26 -1.30
C LYS A 109 -0.67 14.01 -2.15
N CYS A 110 -1.71 13.22 -1.90
CA CYS A 110 -2.07 12.08 -2.73
C CYS A 110 -3.34 12.45 -3.48
N LEU A 111 -3.30 12.46 -4.81
CA LEU A 111 -4.44 12.69 -5.68
C LEU A 111 -4.99 11.34 -6.14
N VAL A 112 -6.28 11.10 -5.97
CA VAL A 112 -6.93 9.89 -6.45
C VAL A 112 -8.24 10.26 -7.12
N PHE A 113 -8.50 9.68 -8.29
CA PHE A 113 -9.83 9.71 -8.88
C PHE A 113 -10.62 8.54 -8.32
N HIS A 114 -11.85 8.81 -7.91
CA HIS A 114 -12.82 7.77 -7.59
C HIS A 114 -14.08 8.04 -8.38
N ASN A 115 -14.80 6.98 -8.76
CA ASN A 115 -16.13 7.16 -9.33
C ASN A 115 -17.07 7.78 -8.27
N VAL A 116 -18.04 8.54 -8.75
CA VAL A 116 -19.22 8.90 -7.96
C VAL A 116 -20.36 8.09 -8.56
N PRO A 117 -20.99 7.17 -7.81
CA PRO A 117 -22.17 6.47 -8.30
C PRO A 117 -23.21 7.52 -8.72
N ILE A 118 -23.62 7.49 -9.98
CA ILE A 118 -24.76 8.28 -10.44
C ILE A 118 -25.99 7.45 -10.06
N THR A 119 -26.62 7.77 -8.94
CA THR A 119 -27.93 7.20 -8.54
C THR A 119 -29.07 8.07 -9.01
#